data_AF-A0A8C6XHH9-F1
#
_entry.id   AF-A0A8C6XHH9-F1
#
_cell.length_a   1.000
_cell.length_b   1.000
_cell.length_c   1.000
_cell.angle_alpha   90.00
_cell.angle_beta   90.00
_cell.angle_gamma   90.00
#
_symmetry.space_group_name_H-M   'P 1'
#
loop_
_entity.id
_entity.type
_entity.pdbx_description
1 polymer ?
#
loop_
_entity_poly.entity_id
_entity_poly.type
_entity_poly.pdbx_seq_one_letter_code
_entity_poly.pdbx_strand_id
1 'polypeptide(L)'
;MKEDLIANYTIAQSAGLSLMWYKSSGPGDFEEPIAFDGNRMSKEEDAIWFRPTLAQDSGLYACVIRNSTYCMKVSISLTVGENDTGLCYNSKMKYLEKAELSKSKEISCPDIQDFLIPYREPEILWYKVRNRRLSPWGLPVDTVWPTAP
;
A
#
# COMPACT_ATOMS: atom_id res chain seq x y z
N MET A 1 0.90 2.80 5.65
CA MET A 1 1.18 2.70 4.20
C MET A 1 2.26 3.71 3.90
N LYS A 2 3.22 3.33 3.07
CA LYS A 2 4.43 4.09 2.77
C LYS A 2 4.61 4.13 1.26
N GLU A 3 4.81 5.32 0.71
CA GLU A 3 5.10 5.50 -0.72
C GLU A 3 6.52 6.03 -0.86
N ASP A 4 7.40 5.21 -1.45
CA ASP A 4 8.83 5.47 -1.55
C ASP A 4 9.23 5.94 -2.94
N LEU A 5 10.17 6.89 -2.98
CA LEU A 5 10.90 7.19 -4.20
C LEU A 5 11.95 6.09 -4.44
N ILE A 6 11.92 5.44 -5.61
CA ILE A 6 12.98 4.48 -6.01
C ILE A 6 14.22 5.25 -6.51
N ALA A 7 14.89 5.97 -5.61
CA ALA A 7 16.18 6.62 -5.85
C ALA A 7 16.97 6.70 -4.54
N ASN A 8 18.31 6.73 -4.61
CA ASN A 8 19.14 6.86 -3.40
C ASN A 8 19.08 8.31 -2.86
N TYR A 9 18.10 8.56 -2.00
CA TYR A 9 17.83 9.87 -1.43
C TYR A 9 19.00 10.45 -0.64
N THR A 10 19.77 9.61 0.04
CA THR A 10 20.94 10.02 0.83
C THR A 10 22.03 10.64 -0.05
N ILE A 11 22.23 10.08 -1.26
CA ILE A 11 23.13 10.65 -2.27
C ILE A 11 22.57 11.96 -2.82
N ALA A 12 21.25 12.04 -3.04
CA ALA A 12 20.63 13.26 -3.55
C ALA A 12 20.75 14.42 -2.54
N GLN A 13 20.46 14.16 -1.27
CA GLN A 13 20.53 15.16 -0.20
C GLN A 13 21.96 15.66 0.02
N SER A 14 22.95 14.76 0.03
CA SER A 14 24.36 15.13 0.17
C SER A 14 24.89 15.92 -1.03
N ALA A 15 24.30 15.77 -2.23
CA ALA A 15 24.57 16.59 -3.41
C ALA A 15 23.82 17.94 -3.43
N GLY A 16 23.11 18.29 -2.35
CA GLY A 16 22.36 19.55 -2.23
C GLY A 16 21.05 19.58 -3.02
N LEU A 17 20.48 18.42 -3.36
CA LEU A 17 19.17 18.33 -4.01
C LEU A 17 18.05 18.45 -2.98
N SER A 18 17.04 19.25 -3.29
CA SER A 18 15.82 19.41 -2.48
C SER A 18 14.72 18.47 -2.97
N LEU A 19 14.01 17.85 -2.02
CA LEU A 19 12.92 16.92 -2.27
C LEU A 19 11.57 17.55 -1.87
N MET A 20 10.69 17.69 -2.84
CA MET A 20 9.36 18.28 -2.70
C MET A 20 8.29 17.30 -3.16
N TRP A 21 7.12 17.37 -2.52
CA TRP A 21 5.99 16.50 -2.81
C TRP A 21 4.76 17.33 -3.18
N TYR A 22 4.07 16.88 -4.22
CA TYR A 22 2.83 17.48 -4.71
C TYR A 22 1.77 16.39 -4.88
N LYS A 23 0.51 16.77 -4.75
CA LYS A 23 -0.64 15.90 -4.99
C LYS A 23 -1.51 16.46 -6.10
N SER A 24 -2.00 15.60 -6.98
CA SER A 24 -3.12 15.90 -7.88
C SER A 24 -4.21 14.83 -7.76
N SER A 25 -5.44 15.17 -8.11
CA SER A 25 -6.55 14.20 -8.10
C SER A 25 -6.47 13.19 -9.23
N GLY A 26 -5.88 13.56 -10.37
CA GLY A 26 -5.69 12.71 -11.52
C GLY A 26 -4.71 13.27 -12.55
N PRO A 27 -4.52 12.56 -13.68
CA PRO A 27 -3.65 13.00 -14.76
C PRO A 27 -4.19 14.27 -15.41
N GLY A 28 -3.36 15.32 -15.47
CA GLY A 28 -3.72 16.61 -16.08
C GLY A 28 -4.41 17.60 -15.13
N ASP A 29 -4.71 17.19 -13.90
CA ASP A 29 -5.14 18.10 -12.84
C ASP A 29 -3.97 18.92 -12.29
N PHE A 30 -4.28 20.02 -11.62
CA PHE A 30 -3.28 20.87 -10.99
C PHE A 30 -2.60 20.14 -9.81
N GLU A 31 -1.31 20.38 -9.66
CA GLU A 31 -0.49 19.81 -8.60
C GLU A 31 -0.36 20.81 -7.45
N GLU A 32 -0.84 20.42 -6.27
CA GLU A 32 -0.77 21.25 -5.06
C GLU A 32 0.33 20.73 -4.13
N PRO A 33 1.10 21.62 -3.49
CA PRO A 33 2.10 21.21 -2.51
C PRO A 33 1.42 20.53 -1.31
N ILE A 34 2.01 19.45 -0.83
CA ILE A 34 1.44 18.69 0.29
C ILE A 34 1.80 19.36 1.62
N ALA A 35 0.78 19.65 2.43
CA ALA A 35 0.94 20.10 3.81
C ALA A 35 1.00 18.88 4.76
N PHE A 36 2.18 18.56 5.27
CA PHE A 36 2.38 17.48 6.23
C PHE A 36 1.99 17.93 7.63
N ASP A 37 1.10 17.17 8.29
CA ASP A 37 0.69 17.43 9.67
C ASP A 37 1.64 16.79 10.71
N GLY A 38 2.50 15.87 10.27
CA GLY A 38 3.48 15.17 11.10
C GLY A 38 2.90 14.09 12.01
N ASN A 39 1.57 13.89 12.02
CA ASN A 39 0.90 12.91 12.86
C ASN A 39 0.25 11.81 12.02
N ARG A 40 -0.71 12.19 11.17
CA ARG A 40 -1.39 11.26 10.26
C ARG A 40 -0.64 11.15 8.94
N MET A 41 -0.15 12.27 8.43
CA MET A 41 0.62 12.36 7.19
C MET A 41 1.97 13.02 7.48
N SER A 42 3.02 12.20 7.57
CA SER A 42 4.39 12.64 7.82
C SER A 42 5.27 12.43 6.59
N LYS A 43 6.22 13.35 6.39
CA LYS A 43 7.33 13.16 5.46
C LYS A 43 8.51 12.62 6.27
N GLU A 44 8.97 11.41 5.94
CA GLU A 44 10.12 10.78 6.58
C GLU A 44 11.09 10.40 5.46
N GLU A 45 12.27 11.02 5.45
CA GLU A 45 13.28 10.84 4.40
C GLU A 45 12.72 11.12 2.98
N ASP A 46 12.63 10.08 2.16
CA ASP A 46 12.12 10.07 0.79
C ASP A 46 10.74 9.44 0.66
N ALA A 47 10.04 9.28 1.79
CA ALA A 47 8.76 8.63 1.86
C ALA A 47 7.69 9.54 2.45
N ILE A 48 6.44 9.30 2.02
CA ILE A 48 5.26 9.80 2.73
C ILE A 48 4.64 8.65 3.51
N TRP A 49 4.41 8.89 4.80
CA TRP A 49 3.73 7.94 5.68
C TRP A 49 2.30 8.37 5.93
N PHE A 50 1.39 7.41 5.79
CA PHE A 50 -0.03 7.58 6.11
C PHE A 50 -0.43 6.67 7.27
N ARG A 51 -0.94 7.27 8.35
CA ARG A 51 -1.26 6.61 9.64
C ARG A 51 -2.55 7.18 10.25
N PRO A 52 -3.75 6.64 9.96
CA PRO A 52 -4.08 5.73 8.86
C PRO A 52 -4.34 6.48 7.54
N THR A 53 -4.54 5.71 6.47
CA THR A 53 -5.03 6.21 5.17
C THR A 53 -6.52 6.52 5.21
N LEU A 54 -6.93 7.48 4.39
CA LEU A 54 -8.33 7.87 4.18
C LEU A 54 -8.68 7.76 2.69
N ALA A 55 -9.95 7.51 2.35
CA ALA A 55 -10.38 7.40 0.95
C ALA A 55 -9.99 8.62 0.09
N GLN A 56 -10.05 9.81 0.69
CA GLN A 56 -9.65 11.09 0.11
C GLN A 56 -8.15 11.23 -0.19
N ASP A 57 -7.31 10.35 0.36
CA ASP A 57 -5.88 10.35 0.07
C ASP A 57 -5.58 9.78 -1.33
N SER A 58 -6.56 9.14 -2.00
CA SER A 58 -6.42 8.68 -3.38
C SER A 58 -6.05 9.83 -4.33
N GLY A 59 -5.12 9.56 -5.25
CA GLY A 59 -4.63 10.56 -6.21
C GLY A 59 -3.23 10.23 -6.72
N LEU A 60 -2.64 11.17 -7.46
CA LEU A 60 -1.26 11.08 -7.92
C LEU A 60 -0.36 11.92 -7.03
N TYR A 61 0.73 11.31 -6.55
CA TYR A 61 1.75 11.93 -5.73
C TYR A 61 2.99 12.15 -6.57
N ALA A 62 3.26 13.41 -6.91
CA ALA A 62 4.45 13.81 -7.64
C ALA A 62 5.60 14.10 -6.67
N CYS A 63 6.69 13.37 -6.85
CA CYS A 63 7.94 13.59 -6.17
C CYS A 63 8.88 14.38 -7.08
N VAL A 64 9.35 15.54 -6.61
CA VAL A 64 10.22 16.45 -7.35
C VAL A 64 11.54 16.60 -6.61
N ILE A 65 12.63 16.21 -7.27
CA ILE A 65 13.99 16.40 -6.81
C ILE A 65 14.62 17.54 -7.62
N ARG A 66 15.07 18.60 -6.96
CA ARG A 66 15.59 19.80 -7.65
C ARG A 66 16.81 20.42 -6.97
N ASN A 67 17.77 20.84 -7.78
CA ASN A 67 18.84 21.80 -7.45
C ASN A 67 18.87 22.87 -8.56
N SER A 68 19.86 23.78 -8.55
CA SER A 68 19.99 24.90 -9.49
C SER A 68 20.06 24.46 -10.96
N THR A 69 20.67 23.32 -11.27
CA THR A 69 20.89 22.81 -12.64
C THR A 69 20.17 21.52 -12.96
N TYR A 70 19.53 20.88 -11.97
CA TYR A 70 18.90 19.57 -12.13
C TYR A 70 17.49 19.58 -11.57
N CYS A 71 16.55 19.02 -12.32
CA CYS A 71 15.17 18.81 -11.89
C CYS A 71 14.67 17.48 -12.44
N MET A 72 14.24 16.59 -11.55
CA MET A 72 13.62 15.32 -11.88
C MET A 72 12.28 15.23 -11.18
N LYS A 73 11.28 14.70 -11.88
CA LYS A 73 9.94 14.49 -11.37
C LYS A 73 9.47 13.09 -11.70
N VAL A 74 8.88 12.43 -10.73
CA VAL A 74 8.18 11.14 -10.90
C VAL A 74 6.81 11.23 -10.25
N SER A 75 5.83 10.54 -10.81
CA SER A 75 4.47 10.50 -10.27
C SER A 75 4.14 9.08 -9.84
N ILE A 76 3.61 8.95 -8.64
CA ILE A 76 3.21 7.70 -7.99
C ILE A 76 1.70 7.71 -7.84
N SER A 77 1.03 6.61 -8.18
CA SER A 77 -0.43 6.50 -8.07
C SER A 77 -0.81 5.82 -6.77
N LEU A 78 -1.53 6.54 -5.91
CA LEU A 78 -2.09 5.99 -4.68
C LEU A 78 -3.60 5.80 -4.82
N THR A 79 -4.09 4.60 -4.53
CA THR A 79 -5.52 4.29 -4.50
C THR A 79 -5.88 3.69 -3.15
N VAL A 80 -6.80 4.34 -2.45
CA VAL A 80 -7.35 3.85 -1.18
C VAL A 80 -8.75 3.32 -1.43
N GLY A 81 -8.87 1.99 -1.48
CA GLY A 81 -10.14 1.30 -1.69
C GLY A 81 -10.86 0.98 -0.37
N GLU A 82 -12.18 1.04 -0.40
CA GLU A 82 -13.03 0.47 0.66
C GLU A 82 -13.28 -1.02 0.40
N ASN A 83 -13.61 -1.78 1.45
CA ASN A 83 -13.96 -3.18 1.30
C ASN A 83 -15.27 -3.33 0.53
N ASP A 84 -15.37 -4.39 -0.28
CA ASP A 84 -16.62 -4.72 -0.95
C ASP A 84 -17.70 -5.09 0.08
N THR A 85 -18.96 -4.79 -0.21
CA THR A 85 -20.08 -5.04 0.71
C THR A 85 -20.13 -6.50 1.18
N GLY A 86 -19.98 -6.71 2.49
CA GLY A 86 -20.03 -8.04 3.11
C GLY A 86 -18.73 -8.85 2.99
N LEU A 87 -17.64 -8.26 2.50
CA LEU A 87 -16.31 -8.88 2.40
C LEU A 87 -15.28 -8.10 3.22
N CYS A 88 -14.17 -8.76 3.56
CA CYS A 88 -13.04 -8.15 4.27
C CYS A 88 -11.93 -7.66 3.32
N TYR A 89 -12.21 -7.59 2.01
CA TYR A 89 -11.26 -7.19 0.99
C TYR A 89 -11.98 -6.44 -0.14
N ASN A 90 -11.20 -5.72 -0.95
CA ASN A 90 -11.67 -5.09 -2.18
C ASN A 90 -11.31 -5.98 -3.38
N SER A 91 -12.28 -6.40 -4.19
CA SER A 91 -12.02 -7.34 -5.31
C SER A 91 -11.13 -6.79 -6.42
N LYS A 92 -10.95 -5.46 -6.47
CA LYS A 92 -10.07 -4.76 -7.43
C LYS A 92 -8.63 -4.67 -6.91
N MET A 93 -8.39 -4.83 -5.60
CA MET A 93 -7.07 -4.71 -4.97
C MET A 93 -6.66 -6.06 -4.35
N LYS A 94 -6.15 -6.96 -5.19
CA LYS A 94 -5.76 -8.32 -4.78
C LYS A 94 -4.49 -8.79 -5.46
N TYR A 95 -3.71 -9.59 -4.75
CA TYR A 95 -2.59 -10.34 -5.33
C TYR A 95 -3.12 -11.58 -6.04
N LEU A 96 -2.56 -11.86 -7.22
CA LEU A 96 -2.92 -13.02 -8.02
C LEU A 96 -1.76 -14.01 -8.03
N GLU A 97 -1.94 -15.14 -7.34
CA GLU A 97 -0.99 -16.24 -7.30
C GLU A 97 -1.51 -17.43 -8.11
N LYS A 98 -0.61 -18.11 -8.82
CA LYS A 98 -0.90 -19.37 -9.53
C LYS A 98 -0.19 -20.52 -8.82
N ALA A 99 -0.90 -21.63 -8.65
CA ALA A 99 -0.35 -22.86 -8.10
C ALA A 99 -0.58 -23.99 -9.09
N GLU A 100 0.39 -24.88 -9.22
CA GLU A 100 0.27 -26.08 -10.04
C GLU A 100 -0.34 -27.21 -9.23
N LEU A 101 -1.20 -28.00 -9.88
CA LEU A 101 -1.74 -29.22 -9.29
C LEU A 101 -0.57 -30.15 -8.91
N SER A 102 -0.66 -30.74 -7.72
CA SER A 102 0.33 -31.68 -7.18
C SER A 102 1.67 -31.07 -6.75
N LYS A 103 1.83 -29.74 -6.77
CA LYS A 103 3.00 -29.05 -6.19
C LYS A 103 2.61 -28.26 -4.95
N SER A 104 3.48 -28.22 -3.94
CA SER A 104 3.32 -27.32 -2.81
C SER A 104 3.50 -25.87 -3.27
N LYS A 105 2.73 -24.97 -2.68
CA LYS A 105 2.83 -23.53 -2.90
C LYS A 105 2.74 -22.83 -1.55
N GLU A 106 3.75 -22.02 -1.27
CA GLU A 106 3.77 -21.12 -0.13
C GLU A 106 3.11 -19.79 -0.52
N ILE A 107 2.29 -19.24 0.38
CA ILE A 107 1.66 -17.93 0.24
C ILE A 107 2.14 -17.09 1.41
N SER A 108 2.85 -16.00 1.12
CA SER A 108 3.32 -15.05 2.11
C SER A 108 2.40 -13.83 2.18
N CYS A 109 2.44 -13.09 3.29
CA CYS A 109 1.76 -11.80 3.42
C CYS A 109 2.68 -10.71 2.83
N PRO A 110 2.37 -10.16 1.64
CA PRO A 110 3.26 -9.21 0.96
C PRO A 110 3.24 -7.83 1.63
N ASP A 111 4.28 -7.04 1.38
CA ASP A 111 4.35 -5.60 1.70
C ASP A 111 4.14 -5.22 3.19
N ILE A 112 4.52 -6.12 4.11
CA ILE A 112 4.45 -5.88 5.56
C ILE A 112 5.77 -5.43 6.21
N GLN A 113 6.86 -5.34 5.44
CA GLN A 113 8.23 -5.18 5.96
C GLN A 113 8.37 -3.94 6.86
N ASP A 114 7.74 -2.83 6.47
CA ASP A 114 7.75 -1.57 7.21
C ASP A 114 7.00 -1.61 8.54
N PHE A 115 6.19 -2.64 8.78
CA PHE A 115 5.41 -2.83 10.02
C PHE A 115 6.04 -3.87 10.96
N LEU A 116 7.10 -4.55 10.52
CA LEU A 116 7.78 -5.55 11.34
C LEU A 116 8.61 -4.86 12.41
N ILE A 117 8.34 -5.21 13.67
CA ILE A 117 9.14 -4.74 14.79
C ILE A 117 10.32 -5.70 14.97
N PRO A 118 11.57 -5.22 14.99
CA PRO A 118 12.72 -6.07 15.25
C PRO A 118 12.53 -6.87 16.54
N TYR A 119 12.90 -8.16 16.51
CA TYR A 119 12.81 -9.08 17.66
C TYR A 119 11.40 -9.40 18.14
N ARG A 120 10.36 -9.07 17.34
CA ARG A 120 8.99 -9.48 17.61
C ARG A 120 8.40 -10.14 16.37
N GLU A 121 7.99 -11.39 16.50
CA GLU A 121 7.26 -12.07 15.44
C GLU A 121 5.86 -11.46 15.32
N PRO A 122 5.42 -11.03 14.12
CA PRO A 122 4.07 -10.52 13.92
C PRO A 122 3.07 -11.67 14.06
N GLU A 123 1.97 -11.41 14.78
CA GLU A 123 0.85 -12.34 14.81
C GLU A 123 -0.01 -12.12 13.56
N ILE A 124 0.14 -13.01 12.57
CA ILE A 124 -0.60 -12.94 11.29
C ILE A 124 -1.74 -13.95 11.32
N LEU A 125 -2.97 -13.46 11.18
CA LEU A 125 -4.19 -14.29 11.09
C LEU A 125 -4.63 -14.43 9.63
N TRP A 126 -4.74 -15.67 9.16
CA TRP A 126 -5.16 -16.00 7.80
C TRP A 126 -6.66 -16.33 7.73
N TYR A 127 -7.34 -15.74 6.73
CA TYR A 127 -8.77 -15.95 6.50
C TYR A 127 -9.02 -16.52 5.10
N LYS A 128 -9.86 -17.55 5.01
CA LYS A 128 -10.31 -18.12 3.74
C LYS A 128 -11.79 -17.87 3.53
N VAL A 129 -12.13 -16.99 2.59
CA VAL A 129 -13.53 -16.71 2.23
C VAL A 129 -14.08 -17.84 1.38
N ARG A 130 -15.15 -18.51 1.85
CA ARG A 130 -15.93 -19.44 1.02
C ARG A 130 -16.92 -18.62 0.19
N ASN A 131 -16.64 -18.49 -1.11
CA ASN A 131 -17.60 -17.92 -2.04
C ASN A 131 -18.79 -18.91 -2.16
N ARG A 132 -19.91 -18.62 -1.49
CA ARG A 132 -21.12 -19.45 -1.59
C ARG A 132 -21.72 -19.27 -3.00
N ARG A 133 -21.15 -19.96 -4.00
CA ARG A 133 -22.02 -20.50 -5.05
C ARG A 133 -22.89 -21.54 -4.35
N LEU A 134 -24.11 -21.13 -4.01
CA LEU A 134 -25.26 -21.91 -3.52
C LEU A 134 -24.92 -23.37 -3.21
N SER A 135 -24.81 -23.72 -1.93
CA SER A 135 -25.05 -25.11 -1.55
C SER A 135 -26.51 -25.44 -1.92
N PRO A 136 -26.81 -26.56 -2.59
CA PRO A 136 -28.20 -26.93 -2.91
C PRO A 136 -29.12 -27.14 -1.70
N TRP A 137 -28.57 -27.03 -0.48
CA TRP A 137 -29.22 -27.46 0.76
C TRP A 137 -29.33 -26.37 1.84
N GLY A 138 -29.02 -25.11 1.53
CA GLY A 138 -29.47 -23.96 2.36
C GLY A 138 -29.03 -23.92 3.83
N LEU A 139 -27.95 -24.59 4.25
CA LEU A 139 -27.48 -24.56 5.64
C LEU A 139 -26.41 -23.48 5.90
N PRO A 140 -26.41 -22.81 7.07
CA PRO A 140 -25.31 -21.97 7.52
C PRO A 140 -24.18 -22.88 8.04
N VAL A 141 -22.96 -22.67 7.54
CA VAL A 141 -21.78 -23.41 8.02
C VAL A 141 -20.70 -22.41 8.37
N ASP A 142 -20.81 -21.85 9.56
CA ASP A 142 -19.70 -21.20 10.23
C ASP A 142 -18.67 -22.28 10.55
N THR A 143 -17.60 -22.29 9.78
CA THR A 143 -16.41 -23.07 10.13
C THR A 143 -15.23 -22.24 9.69
N VAL A 144 -14.77 -21.44 10.64
CA VAL A 144 -13.48 -20.78 10.63
C VAL A 144 -12.48 -21.89 10.90
N TRP A 145 -11.75 -22.32 9.87
CA TRP A 145 -10.59 -23.16 10.08
C TRP A 145 -9.39 -22.22 10.21
N PRO A 146 -8.74 -22.15 11.37
CA PRO A 146 -7.42 -21.53 11.44
C PRO A 146 -6.49 -22.42 10.61
N THR A 147 -6.09 -21.94 9.44
CA THR A 147 -4.90 -22.50 8.79
C THR A 147 -3.71 -21.95 9.55
N ALA A 148 -3.19 -22.77 10.45
CA ALA A 148 -1.91 -22.55 11.13
C ALA A 148 -0.74 -22.83 10.15
N PRO A 149 0.48 -22.40 10.50
CA PRO A 149 1.52 -21.89 9.59
C PRO A 149 2.06 -22.88 8.56
#